data_AF-A0AAE3YW07-F1
#
_entry.id   AF-A0AAE3YW07-F1
#
_cell.length_a   1.000
_cell.length_b   1.000
_cell.length_c   1.000
_cell.angle_alpha   90.00
_cell.angle_beta   90.00
_cell.angle_gamma   90.00
#
_symmetry.space_group_name_H-M   'P 1'
#
loop_
_entity.id
_entity.type
_entity.pdbx_description
1 polymer ?
#
loop_
_entity_poly.entity_id
_entity_poly.type
_entity_poly.pdbx_seq_one_letter_code
_entity_poly.pdbx_strand_id
1 'polypeptide(L)'
;MSGPRPHDLTARQRAVAGDVYAAFLAQRPADVPPPFSVRMDFILDPGSAAGMLLLEVEAVAPVRFLGLHPSRVPAFARMIAARAAG
;
A
#
# COMPACT_ATOMS: atom_id res chain seq x y z
N MET A 1 21.71 10.96 -14.22
CA MET A 1 21.50 9.90 -13.21
C MET A 1 20.10 9.33 -13.40
N SER A 2 19.96 8.05 -13.73
CA SER A 2 18.65 7.40 -13.66
C SER A 2 18.28 7.26 -12.18
N GLY A 3 17.17 7.89 -11.78
CA GLY A 3 16.65 7.77 -10.41
C GLY A 3 16.32 6.30 -10.04
N PRO A 4 16.02 6.03 -8.76
CA PRO A 4 15.61 4.69 -8.32
C PRO A 4 14.44 4.21 -9.17
N ARG A 5 14.58 3.03 -9.77
CA ARG A 5 13.49 2.42 -10.55
C ARG A 5 12.60 1.62 -9.60
N PRO A 6 11.27 1.66 -9.77
CA PRO A 6 10.38 0.80 -9.01
C PRO A 6 10.77 -0.66 -9.28
N HIS A 7 10.89 -1.43 -8.21
CA HIS A 7 11.01 -2.87 -8.30
C HIS A 7 9.70 -3.48 -7.84
N ASP A 8 9.23 -4.50 -8.56
CA ASP A 8 8.10 -5.28 -8.10
C ASP A 8 8.48 -6.00 -6.81
N LEU A 9 7.57 -6.01 -5.85
CA LEU A 9 7.71 -6.81 -4.64
C LEU A 9 7.87 -8.30 -5.01
N THR A 10 8.60 -9.06 -4.20
CA THR A 10 8.58 -10.52 -4.29
C THR A 10 7.24 -11.07 -3.77
N ALA A 11 6.95 -12.35 -4.02
CA ALA A 11 5.76 -13.01 -3.47
C ALA A 11 5.73 -12.95 -1.93
N ARG A 12 6.89 -13.17 -1.28
CA ARG A 12 7.03 -13.07 0.18
C ARG A 12 6.76 -11.65 0.68
N GLN A 13 7.32 -10.64 0.02
CA GLN A 13 7.10 -9.24 0.41
C GLN A 13 5.62 -8.84 0.26
N ARG A 14 4.94 -9.31 -0.80
CA ARG A 14 3.49 -9.12 -0.94
C ARG A 14 2.69 -9.79 0.17
N ALA A 15 3.05 -11.01 0.57
CA ALA A 15 2.37 -11.72 1.65
C ALA A 15 2.49 -10.94 2.97
N VAL A 16 3.71 -10.54 3.35
CA VAL A 16 3.95 -9.72 4.55
C VAL A 16 3.19 -8.39 4.50
N ALA A 17 3.18 -7.69 3.36
CA ALA A 17 2.40 -6.48 3.21
C ALA A 17 0.89 -6.73 3.38
N GLY A 18 0.39 -7.87 2.89
CA GLY A 18 -1.00 -8.31 3.10
C GLY A 18 -1.33 -8.56 4.57
N ASP A 19 -0.45 -9.26 5.29
CA ASP A 19 -0.62 -9.55 6.71
C ASP A 19 -0.65 -8.25 7.55
N VAL A 20 0.25 -7.31 7.23
CA VAL A 20 0.29 -5.99 7.87
C VAL A 20 -0.97 -5.18 7.56
N TYR A 21 -1.45 -5.21 6.31
CA TYR A 21 -2.69 -4.53 5.94
C TYR A 21 -3.89 -5.09 6.72
N ALA A 22 -3.98 -6.42 6.85
CA ALA A 22 -5.03 -7.07 7.64
C ALA A 22 -4.94 -6.67 9.12
N ALA A 23 -3.74 -6.65 9.70
CA ALA A 23 -3.51 -6.21 11.08
C ALA A 23 -3.88 -4.73 11.27
N PHE A 24 -3.56 -3.87 10.32
CA PHE A 24 -3.94 -2.45 10.33
C PHE A 24 -5.46 -2.28 10.31
N LEU A 25 -6.18 -3.01 9.46
CA LEU A 25 -7.64 -2.95 9.42
C LEU A 25 -8.27 -3.44 10.72
N ALA A 26 -7.71 -4.48 11.35
CA ALA A 26 -8.22 -5.04 12.60
C ALA A 26 -8.07 -4.09 13.81
N GLN A 27 -7.16 -3.12 13.75
CA GLN A 27 -6.98 -2.10 14.80
C GLN A 27 -7.96 -0.92 14.67
N ARG A 28 -8.72 -0.83 13.57
CA ARG A 28 -9.63 0.29 13.35
C ARG A 28 -10.94 0.10 14.13
N PRO A 29 -11.54 1.18 14.64
CA PRO A 29 -12.88 1.11 15.21
C PRO A 29 -13.88 0.59 14.18
N ALA A 30 -14.82 -0.25 14.62
CA ALA A 30 -15.78 -0.93 13.73
C ALA A 30 -16.74 0.03 13.01
N ASP A 31 -16.97 1.21 13.57
CA ASP A 31 -17.81 2.27 13.03
C ASP A 31 -17.08 3.18 12.03
N VAL A 32 -15.75 3.03 11.90
CA VAL A 32 -14.95 3.82 10.96
C VAL A 32 -14.80 3.05 9.65
N PRO A 33 -15.31 3.58 8.51
CA PRO A 33 -15.17 2.93 7.22
C PRO A 33 -13.71 2.62 6.88
N PRO A 34 -13.46 1.53 6.11
CA PRO A 34 -12.12 1.23 5.64
C PRO A 34 -11.61 2.37 4.75
N PRO A 35 -10.30 2.69 4.80
CA PRO A 35 -9.73 3.69 3.92
C PRO A 35 -9.85 3.23 2.46
N PHE A 36 -10.11 4.17 1.57
CA PHE A 36 -10.22 3.87 0.14
C PHE A 36 -8.93 3.28 -0.45
N SER A 37 -7.78 3.69 0.08
CA SER A 37 -6.47 3.15 -0.26
C SER A 37 -5.48 3.40 0.86
N VAL A 38 -4.44 2.58 0.95
CA VAL A 38 -3.36 2.73 1.94
C VAL A 38 -2.00 2.63 1.23
N ARG A 39 -1.03 3.46 1.64
CA ARG A 39 0.39 3.20 1.38
C ARG A 39 1.01 2.64 2.65
N MET A 40 1.80 1.57 2.49
CA MET A 40 2.62 1.02 3.57
C MET A 40 4.06 1.03 3.11
N ASP A 41 4.93 1.66 3.90
CA ASP A 41 6.36 1.75 3.59
C ASP A 41 7.14 0.81 4.49
N PHE A 42 8.06 0.09 3.87
CA PHE A 42 8.85 -0.96 4.51
C PHE A 42 10.34 -0.71 4.32
N ILE A 43 11.11 -1.08 5.34
CA ILE A 43 12.57 -1.23 5.25
C ILE A 43 12.86 -2.72 5.13
N LEU A 44 13.81 -3.09 4.25
CA LEU A 44 14.32 -4.45 4.21
C LEU A 44 15.15 -4.71 5.45
N ASP A 45 14.76 -5.72 6.22
CA ASP A 45 15.47 -6.12 7.43
C ASP A 45 15.59 -7.65 7.46
N PRO A 46 16.70 -8.21 6.96
CA PRO A 46 16.94 -9.65 6.98
C PRO A 46 16.99 -10.25 8.39
N GLY A 47 17.19 -9.42 9.43
CA GLY A 47 17.21 -9.86 10.82
C GLY A 47 15.80 -10.08 11.40
N SER A 48 14.76 -9.48 10.80
CA SER A 48 13.38 -9.71 11.24
C SER A 48 12.84 -11.04 10.70
N ALA A 49 11.94 -11.66 11.46
CA ALA A 49 11.26 -12.89 11.01
C ALA A 49 10.55 -12.70 9.65
N ALA A 50 10.01 -11.51 9.40
CA ALA A 50 9.32 -11.18 8.17
C ALA A 50 10.28 -10.85 7.00
N GLY A 51 11.55 -10.52 7.28
CA GLY A 51 12.50 -9.99 6.30
C GLY A 51 12.24 -8.52 5.92
N MET A 52 11.27 -7.89 6.58
CA MET A 52 10.88 -6.49 6.41
C MET A 52 10.43 -5.91 7.75
N LEU A 53 10.61 -4.60 7.92
CA LEU A 53 10.05 -3.81 9.02
C LEU A 53 9.11 -2.77 8.45
N LEU A 54 7.92 -2.65 9.04
CA LEU A 54 6.97 -1.58 8.73
C LEU A 54 7.49 -0.26 9.29
N LEU A 55 7.64 0.75 8.44
CA LEU A 55 8.04 2.10 8.83
C LEU A 55 6.83 2.99 9.06
N GLU A 56 5.91 3.04 8.09
CA GLU A 56 4.72 3.89 8.16
C GLU A 56 3.53 3.29 7.41
N VAL A 57 2.35 3.76 7.81
CA VAL A 57 1.08 3.52 7.13
C VAL A 57 0.40 4.86 6.87
N GLU A 58 0.19 5.21 5.61
CA GLU A 58 -0.55 6.40 5.21
C GLU A 58 -1.92 6.01 4.64
N ALA A 59 -3.00 6.34 5.36
CA ALA A 59 -4.36 5.86 5.05
C ALA A 59 -5.38 6.96 4.75
N VAL A 60 -5.03 8.25 4.88
CA VAL A 60 -5.94 9.39 4.65
C VAL A 60 -5.70 9.99 3.27
N ALA A 61 -4.47 10.42 2.98
CA ALA A 61 -4.12 11.05 1.71
C ALA A 61 -2.83 10.48 1.10
N PRO A 62 -2.72 9.13 0.94
CA PRO A 62 -1.46 8.52 0.52
C PRO A 62 -0.97 9.05 -0.83
N VAL A 63 0.30 9.41 -0.89
CA VAL A 63 1.03 9.47 -2.16
C VAL A 63 1.06 8.07 -2.76
N ARG A 64 0.57 7.92 -4.01
CA ARG A 64 0.39 6.61 -4.68
C ARG A 64 1.44 6.33 -5.77
N PHE A 65 2.44 7.19 -5.89
CA PHE A 65 3.51 7.09 -6.89
C PHE A 65 3.03 6.78 -8.32
N LEU A 66 1.86 7.31 -8.72
CA LEU A 66 1.26 7.01 -10.01
C LEU A 66 2.14 7.42 -11.21
N GLY A 67 2.99 8.43 -11.04
CA GLY A 67 4.00 8.81 -12.03
C GLY A 67 5.07 7.73 -12.29
N LEU A 68 5.31 6.85 -11.31
CA LEU A 68 6.21 5.69 -11.45
C LEU A 68 5.49 4.46 -12.04
N HIS A 69 4.15 4.43 -12.00
CA HIS A 69 3.32 3.33 -12.47
C HIS A 69 2.18 3.82 -13.38
N PRO A 70 2.49 4.42 -14.54
CA PRO A 70 1.47 5.02 -15.41
C PRO A 70 0.39 4.04 -15.87
N SER A 71 0.74 2.75 -16.02
CA SER A 71 -0.22 1.69 -16.37
C SER A 71 -1.30 1.44 -15.30
N ARG A 72 -1.09 1.89 -14.05
CA ARG A 72 -2.04 1.74 -12.94
C ARG A 72 -3.02 2.91 -12.85
N VAL A 73 -2.75 4.04 -13.51
CA VAL A 73 -3.60 5.24 -13.45
C VAL A 73 -5.04 4.97 -13.89
N PRO A 74 -5.32 4.29 -15.02
CA PRO A 74 -6.69 4.05 -15.44
C PRO A 74 -7.48 3.18 -14.46
N ALA A 75 -6.83 2.19 -13.86
CA ALA A 75 -7.45 1.33 -12.85
C ALA A 75 -7.81 2.13 -11.60
N PHE A 76 -6.88 2.96 -11.13
CA PHE A 76 -7.11 3.80 -9.96
C PHE A 76 -8.23 4.85 -10.20
N ALA A 77 -8.26 5.48 -11.38
CA ALA A 77 -9.33 6.40 -11.76
C ALA A 77 -10.71 5.72 -11.79
N ARG A 78 -10.80 4.48 -12.30
CA ARG A 78 -12.05 3.70 -12.28
C ARG A 78 -12.52 3.40 -10.87
N MET A 79 -11.61 3.08 -9.95
CA MET A 79 -11.98 2.85 -8.54
C MET A 79 -12.57 4.12 -7.90
N ILE A 80 -12.01 5.30 -8.20
CA ILE A 80 -12.54 6.57 -7.69
C ILE A 80 -13.94 6.83 -8.24
N ALA A 81 -14.12 6.70 -9.56
CA ALA A 81 -15.42 6.89 -10.19
C ALA A 81 -16.49 5.94 -9.63
N ALA A 82 -16.13 4.67 -9.41
CA ALA A 82 -17.03 3.69 -8.78
C ALA A 82 -17.38 4.08 -7.34
N ARG A 83 -16.42 4.59 -6.55
CA ARG A 83 -16.65 5.02 -5.16
C ARG A 83 -17.51 6.27 -5.05
N ALA A 84 -17.47 7.15 -6.05
CA ALA A 84 -18.27 8.39 -6.10
C ALA A 84 -19.68 8.18 -6.66
N ALA A 85 -19.91 7.09 -7.39
CA ALA A 85 -21.22 6.74 -7.96
C ALA A 85 -22.13 5.97 -6.98
N GLY A 86 -21.63 5.61 -5.79
CA GLY A 86 -22.38 4.97 -4.69
C GLY A 86 -22.14 5.67 -3.37
#